data_AF-A0A942YCQ4-F1
#
_entry.id   AF-A0A942YCQ4-F1
#
_cell.length_a   1.000
_cell.length_b   1.000
_cell.length_c   1.000
_cell.angle_alpha   90.00
_cell.angle_beta   90.00
_cell.angle_gamma   90.00
#
_symmetry.space_group_name_H-M   'P 1'
#
loop_
_entity.id
_entity.type
_entity.pdbx_description
1 polymer ?
#
loop_
_entity_poly.entity_id
_entity_poly.type
_entity_poly.pdbx_seq_one_letter_code
_entity_poly.pdbx_strand_id
1 'polypeptide(L)'
;MTPETGRPAPTERGSVTALLAVVLGVAVVVATAALAGASARTAAVRAQHAADAAAVGAAATLVGLVPGEPCGVAARLTAAAGADLATCETAAATVRTRAVVGAGPFSVGADAVAGPADDPSEHYVYGVPVGPRSSVPRSTRATNDIGGLVVQGRRAPSIKETRARHEEARDRREPREGEDDRAIPR
;
A
#
# COMPACT_ATOMS: atom_id res chain seq x y z
N MET A 1 75.17 15.55 -31.53
CA MET A 1 74.79 14.16 -31.22
C MET A 1 74.18 14.17 -29.83
N THR A 2 72.87 14.43 -29.75
CA THR A 2 72.12 14.53 -28.49
C THR A 2 71.17 13.34 -28.40
N PRO A 3 71.16 12.58 -27.29
CA PRO A 3 70.26 11.45 -27.15
C PRO A 3 68.86 11.97 -26.84
N GLU A 4 67.91 11.66 -27.72
CA GLU A 4 66.49 11.84 -27.44
C GLU A 4 66.08 10.84 -26.36
N THR A 5 65.78 11.35 -25.16
CA THR A 5 65.19 10.57 -24.08
C THR A 5 63.71 10.33 -24.38
N GLY A 6 63.42 9.17 -24.97
CA GLY A 6 62.06 8.67 -25.12
C GLY A 6 61.39 8.51 -23.75
N ARG A 7 60.47 9.41 -23.41
CA ARG A 7 59.63 9.30 -22.22
C ARG A 7 58.54 8.25 -22.51
N PRO A 8 58.39 7.20 -21.68
CA PRO A 8 57.32 6.23 -21.89
C PRO A 8 55.95 6.91 -21.70
N ALA A 9 55.09 6.80 -22.70
CA ALA A 9 53.71 7.27 -22.62
C ALA A 9 52.97 6.48 -21.51
N PRO A 10 52.29 7.16 -20.58
CA PRO A 10 51.60 6.49 -19.48
C PRO A 10 50.54 5.51 -20.02
N THR A 11 50.46 4.35 -19.39
CA THR A 11 49.65 3.19 -19.81
C THR A 11 48.16 3.49 -19.71
N GLU A 12 47.59 3.98 -20.81
CA GLU A 12 46.16 4.31 -21.00
C GLU A 12 45.25 3.07 -20.99
N ARG A 13 45.82 1.87 -21.18
CA ARG A 13 45.12 0.57 -21.23
C ARG A 13 44.36 0.20 -19.95
N GLY A 14 44.78 0.69 -18.78
CA GLY A 14 44.09 0.42 -17.52
C GLY A 14 42.84 1.30 -17.28
N SER A 15 42.83 2.51 -17.85
CA SER A 15 41.74 3.48 -17.66
C SER A 15 40.46 3.03 -18.35
N VAL A 16 40.56 2.53 -19.58
CA VAL A 16 39.40 2.07 -20.36
C VAL A 16 38.78 0.83 -19.72
N THR A 17 39.58 -0.14 -19.27
CA THR A 17 39.06 -1.34 -18.60
C THR A 17 38.43 -1.01 -17.24
N ALA A 18 39.01 -0.06 -16.49
CA ALA A 18 38.42 0.38 -15.23
C ALA A 18 37.09 1.11 -15.45
N LEU A 19 37.01 2.00 -16.43
CA LEU A 19 35.77 2.68 -16.82
C LEU A 19 34.69 1.68 -17.28
N LEU A 20 35.05 0.71 -18.13
CA LEU A 20 34.10 -0.32 -18.56
C LEU A 20 33.61 -1.16 -17.38
N ALA A 21 34.49 -1.53 -16.44
CA ALA A 21 34.10 -2.27 -15.24
C ALA A 21 33.14 -1.46 -14.36
N VAL A 22 33.38 -0.15 -14.18
CA VAL A 22 32.48 0.74 -13.44
C VAL A 22 31.14 0.86 -14.14
N VAL A 23 31.11 1.09 -15.45
CA VAL A 23 29.87 1.22 -16.22
C VAL A 23 29.04 -0.07 -16.17
N LEU A 24 29.68 -1.23 -16.34
CA LEU A 24 29.01 -2.52 -16.20
C LEU A 24 28.50 -2.75 -14.78
N GLY A 25 29.30 -2.40 -13.76
CA GLY A 25 28.90 -2.46 -12.36
C GLY A 25 27.66 -1.62 -12.08
N VAL A 26 27.66 -0.36 -12.53
CA VAL A 26 26.50 0.55 -12.40
C VAL A 26 25.29 -0.01 -13.16
N ALA A 27 25.46 -0.51 -14.38
CA ALA A 27 24.38 -1.09 -15.17
C ALA A 27 23.74 -2.29 -14.46
N VAL A 28 24.53 -3.18 -13.87
CA VAL A 28 24.04 -4.33 -13.09
C VAL A 28 23.31 -3.86 -11.83
N VAL A 29 23.84 -2.87 -11.10
CA VAL A 29 23.16 -2.31 -9.93
C VAL A 29 21.81 -1.68 -10.30
N VAL A 30 21.75 -0.94 -11.39
CA VAL A 30 20.49 -0.34 -11.87
C VAL A 30 19.50 -1.41 -12.31
N ALA A 31 19.94 -2.41 -13.05
CA ALA A 31 19.08 -3.50 -13.52
C ALA A 31 18.51 -4.32 -12.36
N THR A 32 19.35 -4.68 -11.38
CA THR A 32 18.91 -5.42 -10.18
C THR A 32 17.94 -4.58 -9.33
N ALA A 33 18.20 -3.28 -9.16
CA ALA A 33 17.28 -2.37 -8.47
C ALA A 33 15.93 -2.26 -9.19
N ALA A 34 15.93 -2.16 -10.53
CA ALA A 34 14.69 -2.12 -11.32
C ALA A 34 13.90 -3.42 -11.21
N LEU A 35 14.56 -4.58 -11.27
CA LEU A 35 13.94 -5.90 -11.09
C LEU A 35 13.35 -6.07 -9.68
N ALA A 36 14.08 -5.64 -8.65
CA ALA A 36 13.59 -5.63 -7.27
C ALA A 36 12.35 -4.74 -7.14
N GLY A 37 12.37 -3.54 -7.71
CA GLY A 37 11.21 -2.64 -7.73
C GLY A 37 10.00 -3.24 -8.46
N ALA A 38 10.23 -3.87 -9.62
CA ALA A 38 9.18 -4.55 -10.38
C ALA A 38 8.56 -5.70 -9.57
N SER A 39 9.38 -6.51 -8.89
CA SER A 39 8.90 -7.62 -8.06
C SER A 39 7.94 -7.16 -6.96
N ALA A 40 8.25 -6.05 -6.29
CA ALA A 40 7.38 -5.47 -5.25
C ALA A 40 6.02 -5.02 -5.82
N ARG A 41 6.01 -4.40 -7.01
CA ARG A 41 4.77 -4.01 -7.69
C ARG A 41 3.93 -5.21 -8.09
N THR A 42 4.57 -6.28 -8.60
CA THR A 42 3.84 -7.50 -8.99
C THR A 42 3.17 -8.17 -7.80
N ALA A 43 3.78 -8.17 -6.61
CA ALA A 43 3.18 -8.73 -5.40
C ALA A 43 1.92 -7.95 -4.97
N ALA A 44 1.96 -6.62 -5.02
CA ALA A 44 0.81 -5.77 -4.71
C ALA A 44 -0.35 -5.98 -5.71
N VAL A 45 -0.04 -6.04 -7.00
CA VAL A 45 -1.03 -6.28 -8.06
C VAL A 45 -1.66 -7.67 -7.91
N ARG A 46 -0.86 -8.70 -7.60
CA ARG A 46 -1.39 -10.06 -7.34
C ARG A 46 -2.29 -10.10 -6.11
N ALA A 47 -1.90 -9.44 -5.02
CA ALA A 47 -2.74 -9.38 -3.83
C ALA A 47 -4.09 -8.71 -4.12
N GLN A 48 -4.07 -7.61 -4.88
CA GLN A 48 -5.30 -6.91 -5.28
C GLN A 48 -6.19 -7.78 -6.18
N HIS A 49 -5.63 -8.43 -7.19
CA HIS A 49 -6.39 -9.34 -8.05
C HIS A 49 -7.03 -10.50 -7.28
N ALA A 50 -6.31 -11.06 -6.30
CA ALA A 50 -6.85 -12.12 -5.46
C ALA A 50 -8.01 -11.61 -4.57
N ALA A 51 -7.88 -10.41 -4.00
CA ALA A 51 -8.93 -9.79 -3.21
C ALA A 51 -10.18 -9.46 -4.07
N ASP A 52 -9.99 -8.88 -5.25
CA ASP A 52 -11.10 -8.52 -6.15
C ASP A 52 -11.87 -9.76 -6.62
N ALA A 53 -11.16 -10.82 -7.01
CA ALA A 53 -11.78 -12.08 -7.41
C ALA A 53 -12.57 -12.71 -6.27
N ALA A 54 -12.00 -12.72 -5.05
CA ALA A 54 -12.67 -13.23 -3.86
C ALA A 54 -13.92 -12.43 -3.51
N ALA A 55 -13.83 -11.09 -3.52
CA ALA A 55 -14.94 -10.21 -3.21
C ALA A 55 -16.11 -10.39 -4.20
N VAL A 56 -15.83 -10.37 -5.52
CA VAL A 56 -16.89 -10.52 -6.54
C VAL A 56 -17.49 -11.92 -6.51
N GLY A 57 -16.67 -12.96 -6.37
CA GLY A 57 -17.17 -14.34 -6.27
C GLY A 57 -18.04 -14.56 -5.04
N ALA A 58 -17.62 -14.03 -3.88
CA ALA A 58 -18.40 -14.09 -2.66
C ALA A 58 -19.69 -13.26 -2.76
N ALA A 59 -19.64 -12.07 -3.35
CA ALA A 59 -20.84 -11.27 -3.60
C ALA A 59 -21.82 -12.00 -4.53
N ALA A 60 -21.32 -12.64 -5.59
CA ALA A 60 -22.14 -13.46 -6.49
C ALA A 60 -22.83 -14.61 -5.75
N THR A 61 -22.14 -15.27 -4.82
CA THR A 61 -22.75 -16.34 -4.00
C THR A 61 -23.74 -15.80 -2.97
N LEU A 62 -23.46 -14.63 -2.40
CA LEU A 62 -24.33 -13.98 -1.42
C LEU A 62 -25.68 -13.57 -2.05
N VAL A 63 -25.68 -13.13 -3.30
CA VAL A 63 -26.90 -12.84 -4.06
C VAL A 63 -27.48 -14.07 -4.78
N GLY A 64 -26.91 -15.26 -4.57
CA GLY A 64 -27.42 -16.52 -5.09
C GLY A 64 -27.14 -16.81 -6.58
N LEU A 65 -26.25 -16.05 -7.24
CA LEU A 65 -25.82 -16.32 -8.62
C LEU A 65 -24.94 -17.56 -8.75
N VAL A 66 -24.18 -17.87 -7.69
CA VAL A 66 -23.25 -19.01 -7.64
C VAL A 66 -23.55 -19.83 -6.38
N PRO A 67 -23.60 -21.16 -6.46
CA PRO A 67 -23.88 -21.99 -5.30
C PRO A 67 -22.70 -22.02 -4.32
N GLY A 68 -23.00 -22.07 -3.02
CA GLY A 68 -22.02 -22.26 -1.95
C GLY A 68 -22.11 -21.22 -0.84
N GLU A 69 -21.27 -21.39 0.18
CA GLU A 69 -21.12 -20.41 1.25
C GLU A 69 -20.15 -19.30 0.80
N PRO A 70 -20.48 -18.01 0.97
CA PRO A 70 -19.70 -16.90 0.45
C PRO A 70 -18.23 -16.88 0.85
N CYS A 71 -17.91 -17.07 2.13
CA CYS A 71 -16.54 -17.06 2.59
C CYS A 71 -15.77 -18.32 2.16
N GLY A 72 -16.45 -19.46 2.02
CA GLY A 72 -15.89 -20.67 1.45
C GLY A 72 -15.56 -20.52 -0.03
N VAL A 73 -16.36 -19.78 -0.79
CA VAL A 73 -16.07 -19.47 -2.20
C VAL A 73 -14.94 -18.47 -2.32
N ALA A 74 -14.95 -17.42 -1.48
CA ALA A 74 -13.84 -16.47 -1.37
C ALA A 74 -12.51 -17.21 -1.14
N ALA A 75 -12.47 -18.10 -0.15
CA ALA A 75 -11.26 -18.84 0.20
C ALA A 75 -10.73 -19.69 -0.97
N ARG A 76 -11.62 -20.35 -1.71
CA ARG A 76 -11.23 -21.12 -2.91
C ARG A 76 -10.66 -20.23 -4.02
N LEU A 77 -11.26 -19.07 -4.26
CA LEU A 77 -10.79 -18.13 -5.27
C LEU A 77 -9.45 -17.49 -4.88
N THR A 78 -9.27 -17.13 -3.61
CA THR A 78 -8.00 -16.59 -3.09
C THR A 78 -6.89 -17.64 -3.20
N ALA A 79 -7.17 -18.89 -2.81
CA ALA A 79 -6.21 -19.99 -2.93
C ALA A 79 -5.86 -20.30 -4.40
N ALA A 80 -6.84 -20.27 -5.31
CA ALA A 80 -6.60 -20.44 -6.75
C ALA A 80 -5.73 -19.33 -7.34
N ALA A 81 -5.78 -18.12 -6.76
CA ALA A 81 -4.91 -17.00 -7.11
C ALA A 81 -3.51 -17.06 -6.45
N GLY A 82 -3.22 -18.11 -5.66
CA GLY A 82 -1.94 -18.26 -4.95
C GLY A 82 -1.79 -17.31 -3.76
N ALA A 83 -2.91 -16.94 -3.13
CA ALA A 83 -2.99 -16.05 -1.98
C ALA A 83 -3.75 -16.74 -0.83
N ASP A 84 -3.60 -16.21 0.38
CA ASP A 84 -4.37 -16.61 1.55
C ASP A 84 -5.48 -15.61 1.85
N LEU A 85 -6.66 -16.10 2.22
CA LEU A 85 -7.75 -15.26 2.69
C LEU A 85 -7.55 -14.94 4.17
N ALA A 86 -7.30 -13.67 4.49
CA ALA A 86 -7.10 -13.22 5.85
C ALA A 86 -8.41 -12.87 6.56
N THR A 87 -9.34 -12.19 5.87
CA THR A 87 -10.66 -11.86 6.39
C THR A 87 -11.73 -11.94 5.31
N CYS A 88 -12.94 -12.29 5.72
CA CYS A 88 -14.15 -12.27 4.90
C CYS A 88 -15.31 -11.80 5.78
N GLU A 89 -15.92 -10.69 5.41
CA GLU A 89 -17.05 -10.09 6.11
C GLU A 89 -18.19 -9.89 5.10
N THR A 90 -19.38 -10.35 5.45
CA THR A 90 -20.59 -10.20 4.63
C THR A 90 -21.60 -9.33 5.35
N ALA A 91 -22.13 -8.32 4.67
CA ALA A 91 -23.17 -7.44 5.19
C ALA A 91 -24.22 -7.17 4.10
N ALA A 92 -25.47 -7.60 4.34
CA ALA A 92 -26.56 -7.52 3.36
C ALA A 92 -26.19 -8.15 2.00
N ALA A 93 -25.93 -7.33 0.97
CA ALA A 93 -25.49 -7.77 -0.37
C ALA A 93 -24.05 -7.34 -0.69
N THR A 94 -23.30 -6.89 0.32
CA THR A 94 -21.92 -6.42 0.21
C THR A 94 -20.98 -7.38 0.92
N VAL A 95 -19.84 -7.65 0.30
CA VAL A 95 -18.78 -8.52 0.83
C VAL A 95 -17.48 -7.77 0.83
N ARG A 96 -16.78 -7.80 1.96
CA ARG A 96 -15.45 -7.26 2.15
C ARG A 96 -14.47 -8.39 2.41
N THR A 97 -13.38 -8.43 1.64
CA THR A 97 -12.35 -9.45 1.78
C THR A 97 -10.98 -8.83 1.92
N ARG A 98 -10.09 -9.54 2.61
CA ARG A 98 -8.66 -9.23 2.65
C ARG A 98 -7.88 -10.44 2.18
N ALA A 99 -7.09 -10.29 1.12
CA ALA A 99 -6.17 -11.31 0.64
C ALA A 99 -4.73 -10.95 1.00
N VAL A 100 -3.90 -11.97 1.23
CA VAL A 100 -2.47 -11.81 1.56
C VAL A 100 -1.64 -12.71 0.66
N VAL A 101 -0.60 -12.15 0.06
CA VAL A 101 0.36 -12.86 -0.81
C VAL A 101 1.73 -12.86 -0.14
N GLY A 102 2.36 -14.03 -0.05
CA GLY A 102 3.75 -14.15 0.37
C GLY A 102 4.73 -13.68 -0.72
N ALA A 103 5.66 -12.82 -0.35
CA ALA A 103 6.76 -12.34 -1.19
C ALA A 103 8.09 -12.58 -0.45
N GLY A 104 8.51 -13.85 -0.38
CA GLY A 104 9.68 -14.27 0.40
C GLY A 104 9.45 -14.08 1.90
N PRO A 105 10.31 -13.35 2.63
CA PRO A 105 10.13 -13.10 4.07
C PRO A 105 9.06 -12.03 4.38
N PHE A 106 8.45 -11.44 3.37
CA PHE A 106 7.44 -10.40 3.52
C PHE A 106 6.07 -10.89 3.06
N SER A 107 5.01 -10.29 3.59
CA SER A 107 3.63 -10.51 3.13
C SER A 107 3.01 -9.20 2.67
N VAL A 108 2.31 -9.23 1.55
CA VAL A 108 1.58 -8.08 1.00
C VAL A 108 0.10 -8.36 1.09
N GLY A 109 -0.64 -7.49 1.78
CA GLY A 109 -2.09 -7.58 1.93
C GLY A 109 -2.83 -6.60 1.02
N ALA A 110 -4.03 -6.97 0.60
CA ALA A 110 -4.94 -6.13 -0.15
C ALA A 110 -6.38 -6.32 0.34
N ASP A 111 -7.16 -5.25 0.34
CA ASP A 111 -8.57 -5.25 0.69
C ASP A 111 -9.42 -4.99 -0.56
N ALA A 112 -10.55 -5.69 -0.68
CA ALA A 112 -11.53 -5.48 -1.74
C ALA A 112 -12.95 -5.53 -1.17
N VAL A 113 -13.85 -4.76 -1.78
CA VAL A 113 -15.28 -4.73 -1.43
C VAL A 113 -16.08 -4.90 -2.72
N ALA A 114 -17.06 -5.80 -2.70
CA ALA A 114 -17.98 -6.02 -3.80
C ALA A 114 -19.42 -6.05 -3.27
N GLY A 115 -20.31 -5.30 -3.90
CA GLY A 115 -21.71 -5.20 -3.51
C GLY A 115 -22.38 -4.01 -4.18
N PRO A 116 -23.70 -3.85 -4.03
CA PRO A 116 -24.38 -2.60 -4.37
C PRO A 116 -23.70 -1.44 -3.64
N ALA A 117 -23.59 -0.29 -4.31
CA ALA A 117 -23.08 0.91 -3.65
C ALA A 117 -24.00 1.26 -2.45
N ASP A 118 -23.41 1.50 -1.29
CA ASP A 118 -24.13 1.80 -0.03
C ASP A 118 -24.87 3.15 -0.05
N ASP A 119 -24.92 3.82 -1.21
CA ASP A 119 -25.55 5.12 -1.41
C ASP A 119 -26.68 4.96 -2.44
N PRO A 120 -27.93 4.72 -2.02
CA PRO A 120 -29.05 5.14 -2.84
C PRO A 120 -29.03 6.67 -2.81
N SER A 121 -28.25 7.29 -3.68
CA SER A 121 -28.47 8.69 -4.01
C SER A 121 -29.77 8.77 -4.82
N GLU A 122 -30.90 8.54 -4.15
CA GLU A 122 -32.20 8.98 -4.61
C GLU A 122 -32.15 10.51 -4.62
N HIS A 123 -31.62 11.05 -5.70
CA HIS A 123 -31.62 12.47 -5.93
C HIS A 123 -33.02 12.82 -6.41
N TYR A 124 -33.86 13.34 -5.50
CA TYR A 124 -35.10 14.00 -5.88
C TYR A 124 -34.82 15.48 -6.03
N VAL A 125 -35.14 16.03 -7.21
CA VAL A 125 -35.20 17.47 -7.42
C VAL A 125 -36.67 17.82 -7.59
N TYR A 126 -37.23 18.58 -6.64
CA TYR A 126 -38.67 18.91 -6.57
C TYR A 126 -39.61 17.69 -6.61
N GLY A 127 -39.25 16.59 -5.97
CA GLY A 127 -40.11 15.39 -5.87
C GLY A 127 -40.21 14.54 -7.15
N VAL A 128 -39.43 14.88 -8.19
CA VAL A 128 -39.31 14.06 -9.40
C VAL A 128 -38.08 13.17 -9.28
N PRO A 129 -38.19 11.85 -9.54
CA PRO A 129 -37.02 10.99 -9.59
C PRO A 129 -36.16 11.43 -10.77
N VAL A 130 -35.02 12.06 -10.49
CA VAL A 130 -33.99 12.23 -11.51
C VAL A 130 -33.12 10.99 -11.44
N GLY A 131 -32.96 10.29 -12.57
CA GLY A 131 -32.12 9.10 -12.66
C GLY A 131 -30.73 9.35 -12.07
N PRO A 132 -30.01 8.31 -11.64
CA PRO A 132 -28.79 8.44 -10.86
C PRO A 132 -27.86 9.45 -11.53
N ARG A 133 -27.47 10.50 -10.79
CA ARG A 133 -26.40 11.38 -11.27
C ARG A 133 -25.21 10.47 -11.55
N SER A 134 -24.66 10.54 -12.76
CA SER A 134 -23.45 9.82 -13.13
C SER A 134 -22.46 9.97 -11.99
N SER A 135 -22.17 8.86 -11.30
CA SER A 135 -21.17 8.82 -10.27
C SER A 135 -19.86 9.20 -10.94
N VAL A 136 -19.45 10.46 -10.80
CA VAL A 136 -18.06 10.82 -11.07
C VAL A 136 -17.27 9.84 -10.20
N PRO A 137 -16.45 8.95 -10.81
CA PRO A 137 -15.84 7.87 -10.05
C PRO A 137 -15.04 8.48 -8.92
N ARG A 138 -15.43 8.21 -7.68
CA ARG A 138 -14.63 8.51 -6.50
C ARG A 138 -13.43 7.54 -6.39
N SER A 139 -13.14 6.77 -7.46
CA SER A 139 -12.08 5.76 -7.52
C SER A 139 -10.66 6.34 -7.51
N THR A 140 -10.49 7.66 -7.64
CA THR A 140 -9.19 8.33 -7.43
C THR A 140 -8.96 8.79 -6.00
N ARG A 141 -9.76 8.35 -5.01
CA ARG A 141 -9.21 8.21 -3.66
C ARG A 141 -8.47 6.87 -3.58
N ALA A 142 -7.41 6.76 -4.38
CA ALA A 142 -6.23 6.02 -3.97
C ALA A 142 -5.80 6.70 -2.67
N THR A 143 -6.27 6.18 -1.53
CA THR A 143 -5.55 6.40 -0.29
C THR A 143 -4.14 5.97 -0.63
N ASN A 144 -3.22 6.92 -0.50
CA ASN A 144 -1.80 6.77 -0.74
C ASN A 144 -1.25 5.83 0.33
N ASP A 145 -1.70 4.58 0.34
CA ASP A 145 -1.26 3.50 1.22
C ASP A 145 -0.08 2.80 0.51
N ILE A 146 0.92 3.61 0.17
CA ILE A 146 2.28 3.13 -0.02
C ILE A 146 2.78 2.85 1.40
N GLY A 147 2.36 1.73 2.01
CA GLY A 147 2.56 1.59 3.45
C GLY A 147 2.13 0.28 4.08
N GLY A 148 2.45 -0.86 3.45
CA GLY A 148 2.13 -2.16 4.03
C GLY A 148 3.19 -3.23 3.81
N LEU A 149 4.47 -2.91 3.94
CA LEU A 149 5.47 -3.95 4.17
C LEU A 149 5.23 -4.48 5.59
N VAL A 150 4.43 -5.54 5.72
CA VAL A 150 4.19 -6.18 7.02
C VAL A 150 5.42 -7.02 7.34
N VAL A 151 6.31 -6.48 8.17
CA VAL A 151 7.31 -7.26 8.89
C VAL A 151 6.66 -7.72 10.20
N GLN A 152 6.44 -9.03 10.32
CA GLN A 152 6.10 -9.74 11.56
C GLN A 152 5.02 -9.11 12.46
N GLY A 153 3.76 -9.50 12.25
CA GLY A 153 2.80 -9.76 13.35
C GLY A 153 2.43 -8.62 14.31
N ARG A 154 2.86 -7.37 14.09
CA ARG A 154 2.40 -6.18 14.82
C ARG A 154 2.06 -5.08 13.82
N ARG A 155 0.82 -4.59 13.88
CA ARG A 155 0.42 -3.37 13.15
C ARG A 155 1.38 -2.24 13.53
N ALA A 156 2.08 -1.67 12.55
CA ALA A 156 2.62 -0.33 12.72
C ALA A 156 1.43 0.64 12.86
N PRO A 157 1.40 1.53 13.87
CA PRO A 157 0.33 2.49 14.02
C PRO A 157 0.31 3.45 12.84
N SER A 158 -0.89 3.79 12.39
CA SER A 158 -1.11 4.72 11.28
C SER A 158 -0.49 6.07 11.58
N ILE A 159 0.04 6.76 10.56
CA ILE A 159 0.64 8.11 10.66
C ILE A 159 -0.31 9.12 11.35
N LYS A 160 -1.63 8.91 11.25
CA LYS A 160 -2.64 9.70 11.96
C LYS A 160 -2.58 9.51 13.49
N GLU A 161 -2.29 8.31 13.94
CA GLU A 161 -2.24 7.94 15.36
C GLU A 161 -0.98 8.51 16.03
N THR A 162 0.13 8.61 15.28
CA THR A 162 1.35 9.29 15.72
C THR A 162 1.14 10.79 15.88
N ARG A 163 0.35 11.43 14.99
CA ARG A 163 0.03 12.86 15.10
C ARG A 163 -0.84 13.15 16.33
N ALA A 164 -1.84 12.32 16.61
CA ALA A 164 -2.70 12.50 17.78
C ALA A 164 -1.91 12.42 19.09
N ARG A 165 -0.98 11.46 19.22
CA ARG A 165 -0.12 11.35 20.42
C ARG A 165 0.86 12.52 20.57
N HIS A 166 1.32 13.10 19.46
CA HIS A 166 2.23 14.25 19.51
C HIS A 166 1.52 15.54 19.93
N GLU A 167 0.23 15.68 19.60
CA GLU A 167 -0.59 16.84 19.97
C GLU A 167 -0.97 16.79 21.46
N GLU A 168 -1.33 15.61 21.97
CA GLU A 168 -1.61 15.41 23.41
C GLU A 168 -0.36 15.59 24.30
N ALA A 169 0.83 15.29 23.77
CA ALA A 169 2.10 15.54 24.47
C ALA A 169 2.49 17.03 24.50
N ARG A 170 1.98 17.85 23.57
CA ARG A 170 2.21 19.29 23.54
C ARG A 170 1.36 20.03 24.57
N ASP A 171 0.12 19.59 24.74
CA ASP A 171 -0.85 20.23 25.65
C ASP A 171 -0.48 20.08 27.14
N ARG A 172 0.23 19.00 27.51
CA ARG A 172 0.76 18.82 28.87
C ARG A 172 1.98 19.69 29.22
N ARG A 173 2.56 20.41 28.25
CA ARG A 173 3.78 21.21 28.44
C ARG A 173 3.55 22.70 28.60
N GLU A 174 2.31 23.17 28.63
CA GLU A 174 2.03 24.53 29.09
C GLU A 174 1.81 24.54 30.60
N PRO A 175 2.79 24.99 31.41
CA PRO A 175 2.50 25.36 32.78
C PRO A 175 1.59 26.59 32.75
N ARG A 176 0.45 26.51 33.43
CA ARG A 176 -0.34 27.68 33.80
C ARG A 176 0.54 28.56 34.69
N GLU A 177 1.15 29.58 34.12
CA GLU A 177 1.61 30.74 34.87
C GLU A 177 0.37 31.48 35.38
N GLY A 178 0.05 31.28 36.64
CA GLY A 178 -1.02 31.98 37.31
C GLY A 178 -1.18 31.48 38.73
N GLU A 179 -1.11 32.41 39.67
CA GLU A 179 -1.36 32.25 41.10
C GLU A 179 -0.21 31.67 41.94
N ASP A 180 0.67 32.56 42.42
CA ASP A 180 1.24 32.38 43.75
C ASP A 180 1.21 33.71 44.51
N ASP A 181 0.12 33.83 45.26
CA ASP A 181 -0.13 34.82 46.31
C ASP A 181 1.04 34.86 47.29
N ARG A 182 1.89 35.87 47.16
CA ARG A 182 2.94 36.13 48.16
C ARG A 182 2.32 36.82 49.37
N ALA A 183 1.77 36.02 50.28
CA ALA A 183 1.50 36.43 51.64
C ALA A 183 2.83 36.77 52.35
N ILE A 184 2.99 38.03 52.75
CA ILE A 184 4.05 38.48 53.66
C ILE A 184 3.48 38.50 55.07
N PRO A 185 3.99 37.69 56.02
CA PRO A 185 3.60 37.81 57.42
C PRO A 185 4.55 38.76 58.18
N ARG A 186 3.90 39.64 58.95
CA ARG A 186 4.34 40.41 60.13
C ARG A 186 5.12 41.71 59.91
#